data_AF-A0A816SEY9-F1
#
_entry.id   AF-A0A816SEY9-F1
#
_cell.length_a   1.000
_cell.length_b   1.000
_cell.length_c   1.000
_cell.angle_alpha   90.00
_cell.angle_beta   90.00
_cell.angle_gamma   90.00
#
_symmetry.space_group_name_H-M   'P 1'
#
loop_
_entity.id
_entity.type
_entity.pdbx_description
1 polymer ?
#
loop_
_entity_poly.entity_id
_entity_poly.type
_entity_poly.pdbx_seq_one_letter_code
_entity_poly.pdbx_strand_id
1 'polypeptide(L)'
;MWWKPPFSSMSNASKFSIAGSRDGSVPSTILKSSTISSHPVYIRIHINNQPTKAFVDTGSAISIIYIEFLKTIKYENFRRLTQSCRTANSTPLNIIGQIILELKIKSITTYTNVYVATNLITSTLLGNDWINTNHIHLFGDQQQLTIPDQYG
;
A
#
# COMPACT_ATOMS: atom_id res chain seq x y z
N MET A 1 -38.82 29.94 -22.03
CA MET A 1 -38.59 28.99 -23.14
C MET A 1 -37.32 28.22 -22.80
N TRP A 2 -37.38 26.89 -22.80
CA TRP A 2 -36.35 25.99 -22.29
C TRP A 2 -35.34 25.65 -23.40
N TRP A 3 -34.04 25.64 -23.09
CA TRP A 3 -33.09 24.74 -23.77
C TRP A 3 -31.88 24.43 -22.87
N LYS A 4 -31.59 23.14 -22.70
CA LYS A 4 -30.42 22.59 -21.98
C LYS A 4 -29.36 22.18 -23.02
N PRO A 5 -28.06 22.25 -22.69
CA PRO A 5 -27.00 21.79 -23.59
C PRO A 5 -26.98 20.26 -23.68
N PRO A 6 -26.64 19.66 -24.84
CA PRO A 6 -26.28 18.25 -24.92
C PRO A 6 -24.76 18.13 -24.96
N PHE A 7 -24.12 17.49 -23.99
CA PHE A 7 -22.92 16.68 -24.23
C PHE A 7 -22.70 15.76 -23.02
N SER A 8 -23.30 14.58 -23.11
CA SER A 8 -22.95 13.42 -22.28
C SER A 8 -21.70 12.76 -22.86
N SER A 9 -20.53 13.05 -22.28
CA SER A 9 -19.37 12.18 -22.43
C SER A 9 -19.49 11.07 -21.38
N MET A 10 -20.11 9.95 -21.76
CA MET A 10 -20.07 8.71 -20.97
C MET A 10 -18.62 8.22 -20.94
N SER A 11 -17.96 8.33 -19.79
CA SER A 11 -16.74 7.58 -19.52
C SER A 11 -17.13 6.11 -19.36
N ASN A 12 -16.69 5.27 -20.31
CA ASN A 12 -16.71 3.81 -20.15
C ASN A 12 -15.66 3.42 -19.10
N ALA A 13 -15.94 3.71 -17.83
CA ALA A 13 -15.25 3.08 -16.72
C ALA A 13 -15.90 1.71 -16.51
N SER A 14 -15.26 0.67 -17.02
CA SER A 14 -15.64 -0.72 -16.74
C SER A 14 -15.48 -0.98 -15.23
N LYS A 15 -16.57 -0.81 -14.47
CA LYS A 15 -16.64 -1.21 -13.07
C LYS A 15 -16.77 -2.73 -13.02
N PHE A 16 -15.68 -3.42 -12.70
CA PHE A 16 -15.74 -4.83 -12.33
C PHE A 16 -16.02 -4.94 -10.83
N SER A 17 -17.19 -5.47 -10.47
CA SER A 17 -17.50 -5.92 -9.11
C SER A 17 -17.21 -7.41 -9.00
N ILE A 18 -16.28 -7.80 -8.14
CA ILE A 18 -16.12 -9.20 -7.74
C ILE A 18 -17.17 -9.48 -6.65
N ALA A 19 -18.36 -9.87 -7.06
CA ALA A 19 -19.31 -10.52 -6.16
C ALA A 19 -18.94 -12.00 -6.04
N GLY A 20 -18.96 -12.54 -4.82
CA GLY A 20 -18.58 -13.91 -4.51
C GLY A 20 -19.25 -14.94 -5.42
N SER A 21 -18.42 -15.83 -5.97
CA SER A 21 -18.77 -16.86 -6.93
C SER A 21 -19.92 -17.76 -6.44
N ARG A 22 -21.04 -17.70 -7.16
CA ARG A 22 -21.95 -18.83 -7.37
C ARG A 22 -22.16 -18.96 -8.87
N ASP A 23 -21.39 -19.89 -9.44
CA ASP A 23 -21.68 -20.66 -10.65
C ASP A 23 -22.28 -19.87 -11.82
N GLY A 24 -21.43 -19.12 -12.50
CA GLY A 24 -21.74 -18.52 -13.79
C GLY A 24 -20.44 -18.24 -14.53
N SER A 25 -20.14 -19.04 -15.55
CA SER A 25 -19.00 -18.87 -16.45
C SER A 25 -19.10 -17.53 -17.18
N VAL A 26 -18.46 -16.50 -16.64
CA VAL A 26 -18.27 -15.21 -17.31
C VAL A 26 -17.32 -15.44 -18.50
N PRO A 27 -17.64 -14.95 -19.72
CA PRO A 27 -16.69 -14.96 -20.82
C PRO A 27 -15.47 -14.13 -20.42
N SER A 28 -14.34 -14.78 -20.14
CA SER A 28 -13.08 -14.11 -19.88
C SER A 28 -12.48 -13.66 -21.21
N THR A 29 -12.72 -12.40 -21.58
CA THR A 29 -11.89 -11.74 -22.59
C THR A 29 -10.47 -11.72 -22.03
N ILE A 30 -9.56 -12.51 -22.61
CA ILE A 30 -8.14 -12.47 -22.27
C ILE A 30 -7.65 -11.06 -22.59
N LEU A 31 -7.58 -10.20 -21.58
CA LEU A 31 -6.91 -8.93 -21.68
C LEU A 31 -5.44 -9.25 -21.93
N LYS A 32 -4.93 -8.91 -23.11
CA LYS A 32 -3.49 -8.96 -23.40
C LYS A 32 -2.79 -8.22 -22.27
N SER A 33 -1.95 -8.95 -21.53
CA SER A 33 -1.00 -8.34 -20.60
C SER A 33 -0.12 -7.41 -21.42
N SER A 34 -0.45 -6.12 -21.42
CA SER A 34 0.50 -5.11 -21.83
C SER A 34 1.62 -5.22 -20.81
N THR A 35 2.80 -5.62 -21.26
CA THR A 35 4.06 -5.50 -20.51
C THR A 35 4.34 -4.03 -20.28
N ILE A 36 3.52 -3.39 -19.46
CA ILE A 36 3.80 -2.11 -18.84
C ILE A 36 4.88 -2.44 -17.84
N SER A 37 6.05 -1.83 -18.00
CA SER A 37 7.14 -1.93 -17.04
C SER A 37 6.62 -1.48 -15.67
N SER A 38 6.23 -2.43 -14.83
CA SER A 38 5.71 -2.18 -13.49
C SER A 38 6.87 -1.82 -12.60
N HIS A 39 7.15 -0.53 -12.49
CA HIS A 39 8.14 -0.05 -11.55
C HIS A 39 7.55 -0.10 -10.14
N PRO A 40 8.31 -0.54 -9.13
CA PRO A 40 7.88 -0.45 -7.75
C PRO A 40 7.61 1.02 -7.37
N VAL A 41 6.49 1.27 -6.67
CA VAL A 41 6.13 2.60 -6.20
C VAL A 41 6.85 2.87 -4.88
N TYR A 42 7.73 3.88 -4.87
CA TYR A 42 8.39 4.34 -3.66
C TYR A 42 7.94 5.76 -3.30
N ILE A 43 7.71 5.98 -2.01
CA ILE A 43 7.40 7.30 -1.47
C ILE A 43 8.46 7.75 -0.47
N ARG A 44 8.76 9.05 -0.46
CA ARG A 44 9.59 9.68 0.56
C ARG A 44 8.74 9.98 1.78
N ILE A 45 9.17 9.50 2.93
CA ILE A 45 8.46 9.63 4.20
C ILE A 45 9.45 9.98 5.30
N HIS A 46 8.94 10.41 6.45
CA HIS A 46 9.69 10.39 7.70
C HIS A 46 9.05 9.38 8.63
N ILE A 47 9.86 8.51 9.22
CA ILE A 47 9.44 7.58 10.26
C ILE A 47 10.05 8.05 11.57
N ASN A 48 9.22 8.46 12.53
CA ASN A 48 9.68 9.06 13.80
C ASN A 48 10.79 10.10 13.57
N ASN A 49 10.54 11.05 12.66
CA ASN A 49 11.44 12.13 12.21
C ASN A 49 12.67 11.72 11.38
N GLN A 50 12.92 10.43 11.11
CA GLN A 50 14.02 10.00 10.24
C GLN A 50 13.55 9.86 8.78
N PRO A 51 14.17 10.56 7.82
CA PRO A 51 13.80 10.46 6.41
C PRO A 51 14.16 9.09 5.84
N THR A 52 13.26 8.50 5.06
CA THR A 52 13.47 7.24 4.36
C THR A 52 12.59 7.11 3.11
N LYS A 53 12.76 6.01 2.38
CA LYS A 53 11.87 5.59 1.29
C LYS A 53 11.07 4.37 1.75
N ALA A 54 9.75 4.44 1.62
CA ALA A 54 8.88 3.27 1.77
C ALA A 54 8.50 2.71 0.40
N PHE A 55 8.52 1.38 0.29
CA PHE A 55 7.94 0.66 -0.84
C PHE A 55 6.44 0.49 -0.58
N VAL A 56 5.59 0.92 -1.50
CA VAL A 56 4.13 0.73 -1.40
C VAL A 56 3.76 -0.51 -2.21
N ASP A 57 3.20 -1.51 -1.54
CA ASP A 57 2.97 -2.84 -2.10
C ASP A 57 1.52 -3.29 -1.90
N THR A 58 0.72 -3.21 -2.96
CA THR A 58 -0.67 -3.70 -2.97
C THR A 58 -0.78 -5.22 -2.90
N GLY A 59 0.33 -5.94 -3.12
CA GLY A 59 0.41 -7.39 -2.98
C GLY A 59 0.69 -7.85 -1.54
N SER A 60 1.04 -6.93 -0.63
CA SER A 60 1.26 -7.25 0.78
C SER A 60 0.02 -6.97 1.61
N ALA A 61 -0.36 -7.92 2.46
CA ALA A 61 -1.45 -7.71 3.43
C ALA A 61 -1.03 -6.83 4.62
N ILE A 62 0.28 -6.78 4.93
CA ILE A 62 0.83 -6.15 6.14
C ILE A 62 1.95 -5.18 5.82
N SER A 63 2.10 -4.17 6.66
CA SER A 63 3.21 -3.23 6.64
C SER A 63 4.37 -3.74 7.49
N ILE A 64 5.59 -3.59 6.98
CA ILE A 64 6.81 -4.18 7.54
C ILE A 64 7.93 -3.15 7.59
N ILE A 65 8.67 -3.09 8.69
CA ILE A 65 9.90 -2.30 8.84
C ILE A 65 11.11 -3.22 9.01
N TYR A 66 12.23 -2.84 8.39
CA TYR A 66 13.49 -3.56 8.57
C TYR A 66 14.13 -3.20 9.91
N ILE A 67 14.54 -4.21 10.68
CA ILE A 67 15.13 -4.03 12.00
C ILE A 67 16.35 -3.10 12.01
N GLU A 68 17.21 -3.16 10.99
CA GLU A 68 18.41 -2.30 10.95
C GLU A 68 18.02 -0.83 10.79
N PHE A 69 16.95 -0.54 10.03
CA PHE A 69 16.43 0.82 9.96
C PHE A 69 15.74 1.22 11.27
N LEU A 70 14.95 0.33 11.88
CA LEU A 70 14.29 0.60 13.17
C LEU A 70 15.31 0.96 14.27
N LYS A 71 16.50 0.35 14.29
CA LYS A 71 17.58 0.68 15.23
C LYS A 71 18.12 2.11 15.07
N THR A 72 17.89 2.76 13.94
CA THR A 72 18.34 4.15 13.68
C THR A 72 17.36 5.20 14.19
N ILE A 73 16.16 4.80 14.63
CA ILE A 73 15.12 5.72 15.09
C ILE A 73 14.79 5.49 16.55
N LYS A 74 14.35 6.54 17.26
CA LYS A 74 13.78 6.37 18.59
C LYS A 74 12.40 5.76 18.46
N TYR A 75 12.13 4.72 19.24
CA TYR A 75 10.85 4.03 19.22
C TYR A 75 10.48 3.55 20.62
N GLU A 76 9.18 3.43 20.87
CA GLU A 76 8.61 2.95 22.12
C GLU A 76 7.64 1.80 21.83
N ASN A 77 7.30 1.01 22.85
CA ASN A 77 6.24 0.00 22.75
C ASN A 77 6.48 -1.11 21.70
N PHE A 78 7.74 -1.50 21.46
CA PHE A 78 8.04 -2.70 20.68
C PHE A 78 7.45 -3.93 21.37
N ARG A 79 6.59 -4.66 20.66
CA ARG A 79 6.01 -5.92 21.14
C ARG A 79 6.66 -7.09 20.43
N ARG A 80 7.37 -7.93 21.17
CA ARG A 80 7.88 -9.19 20.63
C ARG A 80 6.71 -10.07 20.19
N LEU A 81 6.83 -10.60 18.98
CA LEU A 81 5.85 -11.47 18.36
C LEU A 81 6.62 -12.40 17.43
N THR A 82 6.35 -13.70 17.54
CA THR A 82 6.86 -14.67 16.59
C THR A 82 5.72 -15.01 15.63
N GLN A 83 5.86 -14.61 14.37
CA GLN A 83 4.89 -14.92 13.33
C GLN A 83 5.62 -15.46 12.10
N SER A 84 5.07 -16.51 11.50
CA SER A 84 5.55 -17.02 10.22
C SER A 84 4.88 -16.23 9.10
N CYS A 85 5.68 -15.44 8.38
CA CYS A 85 5.26 -14.77 7.16
C CYS A 85 6.07 -15.31 5.99
N ARG A 86 5.47 -15.33 4.80
CA ARG A 86 6.15 -15.66 3.56
C ARG A 86 5.99 -14.50 2.59
N THR A 87 7.04 -14.24 1.84
CA THR A 87 6.99 -13.31 0.71
C THR A 87 6.27 -13.98 -0.46
N ALA A 88 6.02 -13.23 -1.54
CA ALA A 88 5.36 -13.74 -2.74
C ALA A 88 6.11 -14.91 -3.41
N ASN A 89 7.44 -14.97 -3.29
CA ASN A 89 8.25 -16.09 -3.81
C ASN A 89 8.39 -17.25 -2.80
N SER A 90 7.53 -17.29 -1.79
CA SER A 90 7.50 -18.30 -0.72
C SER A 90 8.72 -18.34 0.20
N THR A 91 9.64 -17.37 0.09
CA THR A 91 10.76 -17.25 1.04
C THR A 91 10.28 -16.80 2.42
N PRO A 92 10.85 -17.34 3.51
CA PRO A 92 10.50 -16.92 4.86
C PRO A 92 10.84 -15.44 5.10
N LEU A 93 9.88 -14.69 5.63
CA LEU A 93 10.09 -13.37 6.20
C LEU A 93 10.16 -13.51 7.72
N ASN A 94 11.33 -13.18 8.29
CA ASN A 94 11.64 -13.43 9.69
C ASN A 94 11.13 -12.27 10.56
N ILE A 95 9.88 -12.38 11.00
CA ILE A 95 9.25 -11.41 11.90
C ILE A 95 9.66 -11.67 13.35
N ILE A 96 10.12 -10.63 14.04
CA ILE A 96 10.56 -10.67 15.45
C ILE A 96 9.65 -9.89 16.39
N GLY A 97 8.72 -9.12 15.85
CA GLY A 97 7.82 -8.29 16.63
C GLY A 97 6.97 -7.37 15.77
N GLN A 98 6.29 -6.46 16.44
CA GLN A 98 5.55 -5.38 15.82
C GLN A 98 5.64 -4.11 16.68
N ILE A 99 5.37 -2.97 16.07
CA ILE A 99 5.46 -1.66 16.71
C ILE A 99 4.56 -0.66 16.00
N ILE A 100 4.02 0.30 16.74
CA ILE A 100 3.30 1.43 16.15
C ILE A 100 4.31 2.54 15.83
N LEU A 101 4.32 3.00 14.59
CA LEU A 101 5.21 4.09 14.14
C LEU A 101 4.40 5.28 13.63
N GLU A 102 4.96 6.47 13.83
CA GLU A 102 4.50 7.70 13.19
C GLU A 102 5.11 7.80 11.80
N LEU A 103 4.25 7.89 10.79
CA LEU A 103 4.60 8.02 9.38
C LEU A 103 4.17 9.40 8.88
N LYS A 104 5.14 10.24 8.53
CA LYS A 104 4.90 11.58 8.00
C LYS A 104 5.17 11.66 6.51
N ILE A 105 4.16 12.08 5.75
CA ILE A 105 4.19 12.26 4.31
C ILE A 105 3.80 13.70 4.01
N LYS A 106 4.80 14.54 3.72
CA LYS A 106 4.62 16.01 3.64
C LYS A 106 3.99 16.55 4.94
N SER A 107 2.78 17.08 4.88
CA SER A 107 2.01 17.60 6.02
C SER A 107 1.12 16.56 6.69
N ILE A 108 0.95 15.37 6.12
CA ILE A 108 0.05 14.33 6.61
C ILE A 108 0.81 13.41 7.55
N THR A 109 0.24 13.17 8.72
CA THR A 109 0.76 12.22 9.71
C THR A 109 -0.21 11.05 9.84
N THR A 110 0.32 9.82 9.77
CA THR A 110 -0.44 8.58 9.97
C THR A 110 0.26 7.74 11.04
N TYR A 111 -0.49 6.91 11.76
CA TYR A 111 0.05 5.96 12.74
C TYR A 111 -0.24 4.55 12.28
N THR A 112 0.77 3.68 12.29
CA THR A 112 0.62 2.34 11.69
C THR A 112 1.32 1.29 12.51
N ASN A 113 0.60 0.22 12.82
CA ASN A 113 1.19 -0.97 13.39
C ASN A 113 1.96 -1.71 12.29
N VAL A 114 3.28 -1.73 12.39
CA VAL A 114 4.16 -2.40 11.43
C VAL A 114 4.80 -3.62 12.07
N TYR A 115 4.99 -4.67 11.27
CA TYR A 115 5.77 -5.83 11.67
C TYR A 115 7.26 -5.58 11.49
N VAL A 116 8.08 -6.12 12.38
CA VAL A 116 9.53 -5.90 12.35
C VAL A 116 10.20 -7.16 11.80
N ALA A 117 10.89 -7.03 10.67
CA ALA A 117 11.56 -8.13 9.99
C ALA A 117 13.09 -8.02 10.06
N THR A 118 13.79 -9.16 10.06
CA THR A 118 15.26 -9.22 10.03
C THR A 118 15.87 -9.40 8.64
N ASN A 119 15.05 -9.65 7.62
CA ASN A 119 15.49 -9.93 6.25
C ASN A 119 14.59 -9.23 5.20
N LEU A 120 14.51 -7.89 5.28
CA LEU A 120 13.74 -7.06 4.35
C LEU A 120 14.68 -6.29 3.41
N ILE A 121 14.35 -6.27 2.11
CA ILE A 121 15.17 -5.64 1.05
C ILE A 121 15.07 -4.10 1.00
N THR A 122 14.11 -3.53 1.74
CA THR A 122 13.84 -2.09 1.82
C THR A 122 13.79 -1.68 3.29
N SER A 123 13.99 -0.39 3.59
CA SER A 123 13.83 0.12 4.97
C SER A 123 12.42 -0.12 5.51
N THR A 124 11.40 0.07 4.67
CA THR A 124 10.00 -0.10 5.03
C THR A 124 9.17 -0.49 3.81
N LEU A 125 8.18 -1.35 4.03
CA LEU A 125 7.15 -1.76 3.09
C LEU A 125 5.79 -1.40 3.70
N LEU A 126 4.95 -0.68 2.95
CA LEU A 126 3.59 -0.32 3.34
C LEU A 126 2.61 -1.19 2.54
N GLY A 127 1.88 -2.04 3.26
CA GLY A 127 0.93 -2.98 2.68
C GLY A 127 -0.51 -2.46 2.67
N ASN A 128 -1.43 -3.36 2.34
CA ASN A 128 -2.86 -3.09 2.26
C ASN A 128 -3.47 -2.67 3.60
N ASP A 129 -2.89 -3.06 4.73
CA ASP A 129 -3.28 -2.54 6.05
C ASP A 129 -3.16 -1.02 6.11
N TRP A 130 -2.00 -0.46 5.74
CA TRP A 130 -1.78 0.97 5.70
C TRP A 130 -2.59 1.65 4.58
N ILE A 131 -2.60 1.07 3.39
CA ILE A 131 -3.31 1.61 2.20
C ILE A 131 -4.80 1.76 2.50
N ASN A 132 -5.43 0.71 3.05
CA ASN A 132 -6.87 0.72 3.30
C ASN A 132 -7.24 1.62 4.48
N THR A 133 -6.47 1.58 5.57
CA THR A 133 -6.73 2.43 6.75
C THR A 133 -6.64 3.93 6.42
N ASN A 134 -5.75 4.32 5.50
CA ASN A 134 -5.57 5.72 5.12
C ASN A 134 -6.23 6.08 3.78
N HIS A 135 -7.09 5.19 3.25
CA HIS A 135 -7.81 5.39 1.99
C HIS A 135 -6.92 5.82 0.82
N ILE A 136 -5.72 5.24 0.72
CA ILE A 136 -4.71 5.61 -0.26
C ILE A 136 -5.18 5.21 -1.65
N HIS A 137 -5.14 6.15 -2.60
CA HIS A 137 -5.29 5.84 -4.02
C HIS A 137 -3.92 5.84 -4.68
N LEU A 138 -3.60 4.75 -5.40
CA LEU A 138 -2.33 4.55 -6.07
C LEU A 138 -2.51 4.67 -7.59
N PHE A 139 -1.72 5.55 -8.20
CA PHE A 139 -1.64 5.76 -9.63
C PHE A 139 -0.31 5.17 -10.11
N GLY A 140 -0.29 3.87 -10.38
CA GLY A 140 0.93 3.10 -10.65
C GLY A 140 1.65 3.53 -11.94
N ASP A 141 0.90 3.97 -12.95
CA ASP A 141 1.40 4.56 -14.19
C ASP A 141 2.11 5.90 -13.97
N GLN A 142 1.65 6.66 -12.96
CA GLN A 142 2.18 7.98 -12.61
C GLN A 142 3.21 7.95 -11.48
N GLN A 143 3.40 6.78 -10.85
CA GLN A 143 4.17 6.61 -9.61
C GLN A 143 3.74 7.60 -8.51
N GLN A 144 2.44 7.87 -8.46
CA GLN A 144 1.84 8.84 -7.55
C GLN A 144 0.86 8.14 -6.60
N LEU A 145 0.66 8.76 -5.45
CA LEU A 145 -0.41 8.41 -4.55
C LEU A 145 -1.11 9.65 -4.03
N THR A 146 -2.37 9.49 -3.68
CA THR A 146 -3.13 10.51 -2.96
C THR A 146 -3.64 9.93 -1.65
N ILE A 147 -3.55 10.73 -0.59
CA ILE A 147 -4.16 10.46 0.70
C ILE A 147 -5.33 11.45 0.80
N PRO A 148 -6.58 11.00 0.94
CA PRO A 148 -7.70 11.88 1.15
C PRO A 148 -7.46 12.75 2.37
N ASP A 149 -7.74 14.05 2.24
CA ASP A 149 -7.63 14.96 3.37
C ASP A 149 -8.68 14.55 4.42
N GLN A 150 -8.25 14.28 5.66
CA GLN A 150 -9.17 13.85 6.72
C GLN A 150 -10.01 15.02 7.28
N TYR A 151 -9.81 16.23 6.74
CA TYR A 151 -10.52 17.46 7.10
C TYR A 151 -11.40 18.03 5.98
N GLY A 152 -11.71 17.23 4.95
CA GLY A 152 -12.63 17.60 3.85
C GLY A 152 -14.09 17.34 4.19
#